data_AF-A0A2L0D6E2-F1
#
_entry.id   AF-A0A2L0D6E2-F1
#
_cell.length_a   1.000
_cell.length_b   1.000
_cell.length_c   1.000
_cell.angle_alpha   90.00
_cell.angle_beta   90.00
_cell.angle_gamma   90.00
#
_symmetry.space_group_name_H-M   'P 1'
#
loop_
_entity.id
_entity.type
_entity.pdbx_description
1 polymer ?
#
loop_
_entity_poly.entity_id
_entity_poly.type
_entity_poly.pdbx_seq_one_letter_code
_entity_poly.pdbx_strand_id
1 'polypeptide(L)'
;MGVVGDFVIGKKDLKDVKKELDKMLVTNVHAPRKKSRRRSIVSKYNEEIDTKASTAKASITAISGQLDTAIKGQFRTKIETVLDNNSKKYDDI
;
A
#
# COMPACT_ATOMS: atom_id res chain seq x y z
N MET A 1 -5.97 -28.84 -39.69
CA MET A 1 -7.02 -27.92 -40.17
C MET A 1 -7.73 -27.37 -38.94
N GLY A 2 -7.86 -26.06 -38.80
CA GLY A 2 -8.60 -25.46 -37.68
C GLY A 2 -10.11 -25.64 -37.87
N VAL A 3 -10.87 -25.53 -36.78
CA VAL A 3 -12.35 -25.65 -36.73
C VAL A 3 -13.09 -24.90 -37.85
N VAL A 4 -12.59 -23.72 -38.21
CA VAL A 4 -13.14 -22.89 -39.28
C VAL A 4 -12.91 -23.53 -40.66
N GLY A 5 -11.73 -24.12 -40.88
CA GLY A 5 -11.43 -24.86 -42.10
C GLY A 5 -12.25 -26.15 -42.24
N ASP A 6 -12.48 -26.87 -41.13
CA ASP A 6 -13.31 -28.07 -41.13
C ASP A 6 -14.80 -27.78 -41.40
N PHE A 7 -15.30 -26.60 -40.99
CA PHE A 7 -16.64 -26.13 -41.35
C PHE A 7 -16.77 -25.75 -42.83
N VAL A 8 -15.78 -25.05 -43.38
CA VAL A 8 -15.77 -24.69 -44.82
C VAL A 8 -15.73 -25.93 -45.72
N ILE A 9 -15.14 -27.02 -45.24
CA ILE A 9 -15.08 -28.32 -45.94
C ILE A 9 -16.31 -29.20 -45.63
N GLY A 10 -17.29 -28.70 -44.85
CA GLY A 10 -18.55 -29.40 -44.54
C GLY A 10 -18.40 -30.55 -43.54
N LYS A 11 -17.26 -30.66 -42.85
CA LYS A 11 -16.98 -31.72 -41.85
C LYS A 11 -17.48 -31.40 -40.44
N LYS A 12 -17.86 -30.15 -40.18
CA LYS A 12 -18.31 -29.67 -38.87
C LYS A 12 -19.46 -28.69 -39.04
N ASP A 13 -20.38 -28.66 -38.08
CA ASP A 13 -21.52 -27.74 -38.10
C ASP A 13 -21.13 -26.33 -37.67
N LEU A 14 -21.85 -25.33 -38.18
CA LEU A 14 -21.67 -23.90 -37.87
C LEU A 14 -21.75 -23.63 -36.36
N LYS A 15 -22.56 -24.42 -35.65
CA LYS A 15 -22.76 -24.35 -34.20
C LYS A 15 -21.46 -24.65 -33.42
N ASP A 16 -20.68 -25.61 -33.87
CA ASP A 16 -19.42 -25.99 -33.21
C ASP A 16 -18.34 -24.93 -33.42
N VAL A 17 -18.30 -24.36 -34.63
CA VAL A 17 -17.39 -23.25 -34.96
C VAL A 17 -17.71 -22.02 -34.13
N LYS A 18 -18.99 -21.65 -34.03
CA LYS A 18 -19.43 -20.52 -33.21
C LYS A 18 -19.06 -20.73 -31.73
N LYS A 19 -19.31 -21.92 -31.20
CA LYS A 19 -18.98 -22.26 -29.81
C LYS A 19 -17.48 -22.17 -29.53
N GLU A 20 -16.65 -22.58 -30.49
CA GLU A 20 -15.19 -22.53 -30.33
C GLU A 20 -14.64 -21.11 -30.47
N LEU A 21 -15.17 -20.31 -31.39
CA LEU A 21 -14.89 -18.87 -31.50
C LEU A 21 -15.30 -18.10 -30.23
N ASP A 22 -16.51 -18.37 -29.70
CA ASP A 22 -16.97 -17.75 -28.46
C ASP A 22 -16.06 -18.13 -27.29
N LYS A 23 -15.63 -19.39 -27.21
CA LYS A 23 -14.66 -19.85 -26.21
C LYS A 23 -13.33 -19.11 -26.34
N MET A 24 -12.80 -18.98 -27.56
CA MET A 24 -11.56 -18.23 -27.82
C MET A 24 -11.70 -16.75 -27.44
N LEU A 25 -12.81 -16.10 -27.78
CA LEU A 25 -13.07 -14.70 -27.43
C LEU A 25 -13.12 -14.50 -25.91
N VAL A 26 -13.81 -15.40 -25.20
CA VAL A 26 -13.88 -15.35 -23.73
C VAL A 26 -12.52 -15.59 -23.10
N THR A 27 -11.79 -16.62 -23.54
CA THR A 27 -10.51 -17.03 -22.93
C THR A 27 -9.37 -16.06 -23.24
N ASN A 28 -9.30 -15.52 -24.45
CA ASN A 28 -8.16 -14.72 -24.89
C ASN A 28 -8.39 -13.21 -24.73
N VAL A 29 -9.64 -12.73 -24.74
CA VAL A 29 -9.93 -11.30 -24.67
C VAL A 29 -10.58 -10.95 -23.34
N HIS A 30 -11.75 -11.53 -23.04
CA HIS A 30 -12.53 -11.10 -21.88
C HIS A 30 -11.89 -11.50 -20.55
N ALA A 31 -11.42 -12.74 -20.41
CA ALA A 31 -10.81 -13.20 -19.17
C ALA A 31 -9.51 -12.45 -18.82
N PRO A 32 -8.56 -12.21 -19.74
CA PRO A 32 -7.36 -11.43 -19.46
C PRO A 32 -7.69 -9.97 -19.12
N ARG A 33 -8.64 -9.34 -19.81
CA ARG A 33 -9.07 -7.96 -19.48
C ARG A 33 -9.65 -7.86 -18.07
N LYS A 34 -10.51 -8.82 -17.66
CA LYS A 34 -11.04 -8.87 -16.28
C LYS A 34 -9.93 -9.10 -15.25
N LYS A 35 -8.99 -10.02 -15.52
CA LYS A 35 -7.83 -10.27 -14.64
C LYS A 35 -6.94 -9.04 -14.50
N SER A 36 -6.66 -8.34 -15.60
CA SER A 36 -5.87 -7.11 -15.60
C SER A 36 -6.53 -6.01 -14.77
N ARG A 37 -7.85 -5.78 -14.97
CA ARG A 37 -8.61 -4.80 -14.19
C ARG A 37 -8.61 -5.12 -12.70
N ARG A 38 -8.69 -6.41 -12.32
CA ARG A 38 -8.57 -6.81 -10.91
C ARG A 38 -7.18 -6.48 -10.35
N ARG A 39 -6.11 -6.79 -11.09
CA ARG A 39 -4.73 -6.48 -10.68
C ARG A 39 -4.49 -4.97 -10.53
N SER A 40 -5.02 -4.15 -11.44
CA SER A 40 -4.88 -2.70 -11.35
C SER A 40 -5.58 -2.11 -10.10
N ILE A 41 -6.75 -2.66 -9.75
CA ILE A 41 -7.44 -2.26 -8.51
C ILE A 41 -6.60 -2.61 -7.28
N VAL A 42 -6.08 -3.84 -7.22
CA VAL A 42 -5.22 -4.27 -6.11
C VAL A 42 -3.96 -3.41 -6.00
N SER A 43 -3.27 -3.14 -7.12
CA SER A 43 -2.08 -2.27 -7.13
C SER A 43 -2.39 -0.88 -6.57
N LYS A 44 -3.48 -0.26 -7.07
CA LYS A 44 -3.88 1.07 -6.63
C LYS A 44 -4.14 1.14 -5.13
N TYR A 45 -4.89 0.18 -4.60
CA TYR A 45 -5.19 0.17 -3.16
C TYR A 45 -3.96 -0.17 -2.31
N ASN A 46 -3.05 -1.02 -2.79
CA ASN A 46 -1.78 -1.25 -2.10
C ASN A 46 -0.95 0.04 -2.01
N GLU A 47 -0.82 0.78 -3.10
CA GLU A 47 -0.11 2.08 -3.12
C GLU A 47 -0.75 3.10 -2.16
N GLU A 48 -2.08 3.18 -2.13
CA GLU A 48 -2.80 4.04 -1.19
C GLU A 48 -2.58 3.62 0.28
N ILE A 49 -2.57 2.32 0.56
CA ILE A 49 -2.31 1.78 1.91
C ILE A 49 -0.88 2.07 2.33
N ASP A 50 0.11 1.80 1.47
CA ASP A 50 1.52 2.04 1.76
C ASP A 50 1.80 3.52 2.02
N THR A 51 1.19 4.40 1.23
CA THR A 51 1.31 5.85 1.41
C THR A 51 0.73 6.31 2.75
N LYS A 52 -0.46 5.80 3.11
CA LYS A 52 -1.10 6.10 4.41
C LYS A 52 -0.27 5.56 5.57
N ALA A 53 0.23 4.33 5.46
CA ALA A 53 1.06 3.70 6.49
C ALA A 53 2.38 4.46 6.68
N SER A 54 3.05 4.86 5.59
CA SER A 54 4.28 5.65 5.64
C SER A 54 4.04 7.02 6.29
N THR A 55 2.95 7.71 5.91
CA THR A 55 2.55 8.97 6.54
C THR A 55 2.30 8.80 8.04
N ALA A 56 1.54 7.77 8.43
CA ALA A 56 1.27 7.49 9.84
C ALA A 56 2.55 7.19 10.63
N LYS A 57 3.48 6.41 10.06
CA LYS A 57 4.79 6.14 10.67
C LYS A 57 5.59 7.43 10.85
N ALA A 58 5.61 8.30 9.85
CA ALA A 58 6.28 9.60 9.95
C ALA A 58 5.66 10.48 11.05
N SER A 59 4.32 10.53 11.14
CA SER A 59 3.62 11.26 12.20
C SER A 59 3.92 10.70 13.60
N ILE A 60 3.88 9.38 13.78
CA ILE A 60 4.22 8.75 15.07
C ILE A 60 5.68 9.06 15.44
N THR A 61 6.59 8.98 14.47
CA THR A 61 8.02 9.29 14.70
C THR A 61 8.21 10.76 15.09
N ALA A 62 7.50 11.69 14.43
CA ALA A 62 7.52 13.11 14.78
C ALA A 62 6.98 13.35 16.20
N ILE A 63 5.85 12.72 16.56
CA ILE A 63 5.28 12.80 17.92
C ILE A 63 6.28 12.27 18.94
N SER A 64 6.92 11.12 18.68
CA SER A 64 7.94 10.56 19.56
C SER A 64 9.11 11.53 19.75
N GLY A 65 9.61 12.15 18.67
CA GLY A 65 10.69 13.14 18.77
C GLY A 65 10.29 14.41 19.54
N GLN A 66 9.05 14.87 19.37
CA GLN A 66 8.49 15.98 20.15
C GLN A 66 8.38 15.64 21.63
N LEU A 67 7.89 14.44 21.96
CA LEU A 67 7.81 13.95 23.34
C LEU A 67 9.20 13.83 23.97
N ASP A 68 10.17 13.25 23.28
CA ASP A 68 11.55 13.16 23.75
C ASP A 68 12.17 14.53 24.02
N THR A 69 11.95 15.48 23.11
CA THR A 69 12.46 16.85 23.27
C THR A 69 11.79 17.55 24.45
N ALA A 70 10.47 17.41 24.60
CA ALA A 70 9.73 17.98 25.70
C ALA A 70 10.17 17.39 27.05
N ILE A 71 10.32 16.08 27.15
CA ILE A 71 10.75 15.39 28.37
C ILE A 71 12.18 15.79 28.72
N LYS A 72 13.11 15.75 27.75
CA LYS A 72 14.51 16.17 27.97
C LYS A 72 14.60 17.64 28.39
N GLY A 73 13.81 18.51 27.77
CA GLY A 73 13.73 19.93 28.12
C GLY A 73 13.25 20.12 29.55
N GLN A 74 12.09 19.58 29.89
CA GLN A 74 11.53 19.69 31.25
C GLN A 74 12.46 19.09 32.31
N PHE A 75 13.06 17.94 32.03
CA PHE A 75 14.00 17.29 32.93
C PHE A 75 15.24 18.15 33.18
N ARG A 76 15.84 18.68 32.11
CA ARG A 76 17.00 19.58 32.20
C ARG A 76 16.68 20.83 33.01
N THR A 77 15.56 21.50 32.73
CA THR A 77 15.13 22.68 33.48
C THR A 77 14.96 22.38 34.98
N LYS A 78 14.41 21.21 35.33
CA LYS A 78 14.30 20.81 36.74
C LYS A 78 15.66 20.57 37.39
N ILE A 79 16.60 19.91 36.70
CA ILE A 79 17.96 19.71 37.21
C ILE A 79 18.65 21.06 37.45
N GLU A 80 18.61 21.97 36.48
CA GLU A 80 19.20 23.31 36.60
C GLU A 80 18.60 24.08 37.77
N THR A 81 17.27 24.05 37.93
CA THR A 81 16.58 24.69 39.06
C THR A 81 17.00 24.10 40.41
N VAL A 82 17.12 22.77 40.52
CA VAL A 82 17.56 22.11 41.76
C VAL A 82 19.03 22.43 42.06
N LEU A 83 19.87 22.46 41.03
CA LEU A 83 21.28 22.78 41.16
C LEU A 83 21.48 24.24 41.62
N ASP A 84 20.77 25.19 41.00
CA ASP A 84 20.76 26.60 41.39
C ASP A 84 20.21 26.82 42.81
N ASN A 85 19.19 26.06 43.19
CA ASN A 85 18.65 26.14 44.54
C ASN A 85 19.60 25.54 45.58
N ASN A 86 20.39 24.54 45.22
CA ASN A 86 21.39 23.97 46.12
C ASN A 86 22.68 24.80 46.17
N SER A 87 23.14 25.40 45.06
CA SER A 87 24.33 26.26 45.06
C SER A 87 24.15 27.47 45.98
N LYS A 88 22.97 28.11 45.95
CA LYS A 88 22.63 29.21 46.85
C LYS A 88 22.68 28.85 48.34
N LYS A 89 22.49 27.58 48.70
CA LYS A 89 22.64 27.14 50.10
C LYS A 89 24.09 27.11 50.57
N TYR A 90 25.04 27.00 49.64
CA TYR A 90 26.46 27.08 49.94
C TYR A 90 26.98 28.53 49.95
N ASP A 91 26.28 29.46 49.29
CA ASP A 91 26.61 30.90 49.33
C ASP A 91 26.26 31.55 50.69
N ASP A 92 25.38 30.92 51.48
CA ASP A 92 24.97 31.35 52.83
C ASP A 92 25.88 30.79 53.96
N ILE A 93 27.01 30.14 53.62
CA ILE A 93 28.02 29.59 54.55
C ILE A 93 29.32 30.40 54.42
#